data_AF-A0A484IFG6-F1
#
_entry.id   AF-A0A484IFG6-F1
#
_cell.length_a   1.000
_cell.length_b   1.000
_cell.length_c   1.000
_cell.angle_alpha   90.00
_cell.angle_beta   90.00
_cell.angle_gamma   90.00
#
_symmetry.space_group_name_H-M   'P 1'
#
loop_
_entity.id
_entity.type
_entity.pdbx_description
1 polymer ?
#
loop_
_entity_poly.entity_id
_entity_poly.type
_entity_poly.pdbx_seq_one_letter_code
_entity_poly.pdbx_strand_id
1 'polypeptide(L)'
;MEISTMAIQWDSLTIEMVLLAGIIWFSIYIEHWAFQRSSRMQDQKSLENILKFVEDDLKHRNKFVNESIENENYRPFLTDMWDAVIIAGKHSLLDFHLFQIIQRTYSWMKYYNSELEWTKKNELDKKILKELLVEVKKSIEKSLNKIHEYNSYQKTY
;
A
#
# COMPACT_ATOMS: atom_id res chain seq x y z
N MET A 1 50.18 35.55 38.67
CA MET A 1 50.39 34.96 37.33
C MET A 1 49.73 33.59 37.20
N GLU A 2 49.49 32.84 38.28
CA GLU A 2 48.84 31.51 38.27
C GLU A 2 47.32 31.50 38.02
N ILE A 3 46.60 32.58 38.38
CA ILE A 3 45.15 32.66 38.19
C ILE A 3 44.79 32.70 36.69
N SER A 4 45.63 33.36 35.89
CA SER A 4 45.46 33.49 34.44
C SER A 4 45.70 32.16 33.71
N THR A 5 46.65 31.35 34.16
CA THR A 5 46.95 30.04 33.55
C THR A 5 45.88 29.00 33.86
N MET A 6 45.28 29.06 35.05
CA MET A 6 44.14 28.20 35.42
C MET A 6 42.90 28.54 34.60
N ALA A 7 42.57 29.82 34.42
CA ALA A 7 41.41 30.25 33.61
C ALA A 7 41.51 29.76 32.15
N ILE A 8 42.70 29.86 31.54
CA ILE A 8 42.95 29.42 30.15
C ILE A 8 42.73 27.90 29.99
N GLN A 9 43.06 27.09 31.00
CA GLN A 9 42.84 25.63 30.96
C GLN A 9 41.35 25.27 31.02
N TRP A 10 40.57 25.99 31.84
CA TRP A 10 39.11 25.79 31.91
C TRP A 10 38.40 26.24 30.63
N ASP A 11 38.89 27.31 29.99
CA ASP A 11 38.38 27.76 28.69
C ASP A 11 38.68 26.72 27.60
N SER A 12 39.89 26.16 27.56
CA SER A 12 40.26 25.08 26.63
C SER A 12 39.40 23.82 26.83
N LEU A 13 39.22 23.39 28.09
CA LEU A 13 38.39 22.24 28.42
C LEU A 13 36.93 22.45 28.02
N THR A 14 36.41 23.67 28.21
CA THR A 14 35.04 24.02 27.81
C THR A 14 34.89 23.97 26.29
N ILE A 15 35.86 24.49 25.54
CA ILE A 15 35.86 24.43 24.07
C ILE A 15 35.88 22.98 23.58
N GLU A 16 36.73 22.13 24.15
CA GLU A 16 36.81 20.71 23.80
C GLU A 16 35.49 19.96 24.07
N MET A 17 34.86 20.23 25.22
CA MET A 17 33.58 19.61 25.57
C MET A 17 32.43 20.07 24.66
N VAL A 18 32.42 21.35 24.27
CA VAL A 18 31.45 21.89 23.30
C VAL A 18 31.68 21.30 21.91
N LEU A 19 32.94 21.16 21.48
CA LEU A 19 33.28 20.50 20.21
C LEU A 19 32.83 19.03 20.21
N LEU A 20 33.10 18.30 21.29
CA LEU A 20 32.67 16.91 21.44
C LEU A 20 31.14 16.79 21.40
N ALA A 21 30.43 17.67 22.10
CA ALA A 21 28.96 17.71 22.08
C ALA A 21 28.44 18.00 20.66
N GLY A 22 29.08 18.93 19.93
CA GLY A 22 28.74 19.22 18.54
C GLY A 22 28.93 18.02 17.60
N ILE A 23 30.02 17.27 17.76
CA ILE A 23 30.29 16.05 16.98
C ILE A 23 29.24 14.99 17.27
N ILE A 24 28.92 14.75 18.55
CA ILE A 24 27.91 13.75 18.95
C ILE A 24 26.54 14.12 18.36
N TRP A 25 26.12 15.37 18.51
CA TRP A 25 24.85 15.85 17.96
C TRP A 25 24.78 15.71 16.44
N PHE A 26 25.86 16.08 15.74
CA PHE A 26 25.96 15.96 14.29
C PHE A 26 25.92 14.51 13.81
N SER A 27 26.59 13.60 14.52
CA SER A 27 26.56 12.17 14.21
C SER A 27 25.14 11.60 14.31
N ILE A 28 24.42 11.92 15.39
CA ILE A 28 23.02 11.51 15.58
C ILE A 28 22.13 12.10 14.48
N TYR A 29 22.34 13.36 14.13
CA TYR A 29 21.60 14.03 13.06
C TYR A 29 21.78 13.32 11.71
N ILE A 30 23.01 13.00 11.33
CA ILE A 30 23.29 12.28 10.06
C ILE A 30 22.65 10.89 10.07
N GLU A 31 22.79 10.15 11.16
CA GLU A 31 22.21 8.80 11.27
C GLU A 31 20.69 8.84 11.12
N HIS A 32 20.04 9.78 11.80
CA HIS A 32 18.59 9.95 11.70
C HIS A 32 18.15 10.33 10.28
N TRP A 33 18.88 11.25 9.62
CA TRP A 33 18.62 11.63 8.24
C TRP A 33 18.80 10.46 7.27
N ALA A 34 19.88 9.70 7.41
CA ALA A 34 20.17 8.52 6.59
C ALA A 34 19.10 7.44 6.77
N PHE A 35 18.69 7.18 8.01
CA PHE A 35 17.61 6.26 8.33
C PHE A 35 16.28 6.69 7.70
N GLN A 36 15.88 7.96 7.85
CA GLN A 36 14.67 8.49 7.23
C GLN A 36 14.70 8.34 5.71
N ARG A 37 15.84 8.64 5.07
CA ARG A 37 16.00 8.48 3.62
C ARG A 37 15.85 7.03 3.20
N SER A 38 16.50 6.10 3.91
CA SER A 38 16.41 4.67 3.64
C SER A 38 14.98 4.15 3.81
N SER A 39 14.29 4.56 4.88
CA SER A 39 12.89 4.18 5.14
C SER A 39 11.99 4.62 4.00
N ARG A 40 12.11 5.87 3.53
CA ARG A 40 11.31 6.38 2.40
C ARG A 40 11.52 5.57 1.12
N MET A 41 12.76 5.19 0.81
CA MET A 41 13.06 4.35 -0.36
C MET A 41 12.46 2.94 -0.22
N GLN A 42 12.50 2.38 0.99
CA GLN A 42 11.91 1.07 1.28
C GLN A 42 10.38 1.10 1.19
N ASP A 43 9.75 2.18 1.66
CA ASP A 43 8.31 2.40 1.60
C ASP A 43 7.84 2.57 0.16
N GLN A 44 8.55 3.34 -0.66
CA GLN A 44 8.28 3.47 -2.10
C GLN A 44 8.38 2.12 -2.81
N LYS A 45 9.46 1.36 -2.58
CA LYS A 45 9.60 0.02 -3.17
C LYS A 45 8.51 -0.94 -2.71
N SER A 46 8.12 -0.85 -1.43
CA SER A 46 7.01 -1.66 -0.89
C SER A 46 5.69 -1.30 -1.55
N LEU A 47 5.41 0.01 -1.72
CA LEU A 47 4.25 0.54 -2.41
C LEU A 47 4.17 0.04 -3.86
N GLU A 48 5.25 0.17 -4.62
CA GLU A 48 5.33 -0.33 -6.01
C GLU A 48 5.01 -1.83 -6.09
N ASN A 49 5.58 -2.64 -5.18
CA ASN A 49 5.32 -4.07 -5.12
C ASN A 49 3.85 -4.37 -4.81
N ILE A 50 3.23 -3.65 -3.87
CA ILE A 50 1.82 -3.82 -3.52
C ILE A 50 0.93 -3.46 -4.71
N LEU A 51 1.20 -2.33 -5.36
CA LEU A 51 0.43 -1.88 -6.52
C LEU A 51 0.52 -2.88 -7.66
N LYS A 52 1.73 -3.35 -7.98
CA LYS A 52 1.94 -4.38 -9.01
C LYS A 52 1.20 -5.67 -8.66
N PHE A 53 1.28 -6.11 -7.41
CA PHE A 53 0.63 -7.32 -6.95
C PHE A 53 -0.91 -7.23 -7.03
N VAL A 54 -1.48 -6.10 -6.58
CA VAL A 54 -2.93 -5.84 -6.70
C VAL A 54 -3.35 -5.72 -8.16
N GLU A 55 -2.57 -5.03 -8.99
CA GLU A 55 -2.84 -4.89 -10.43
C GLU A 55 -2.89 -6.26 -11.12
N ASP A 56 -1.92 -7.13 -10.85
CA ASP A 56 -1.84 -8.47 -11.43
C ASP A 56 -3.03 -9.34 -10.96
N ASP A 57 -3.41 -9.30 -9.69
CA ASP A 57 -4.60 -10.01 -9.20
C ASP A 57 -5.88 -9.49 -9.85
N LEU A 58 -6.08 -8.17 -9.89
CA LEU A 58 -7.25 -7.56 -10.51
C LEU A 58 -7.35 -7.90 -12.01
N LYS A 59 -6.24 -7.96 -12.74
CA LYS A 59 -6.22 -8.44 -14.14
C LYS A 59 -6.66 -9.89 -14.25
N HIS A 60 -6.16 -10.77 -13.38
CA HIS A 60 -6.62 -12.16 -13.33
C HIS A 60 -8.10 -12.26 -13.00
N ARG A 61 -8.61 -11.45 -12.06
CA ARG A 61 -10.04 -11.41 -11.73
C ARG A 61 -10.89 -10.88 -12.87
N ASN A 62 -10.42 -9.89 -13.61
CA ASN A 62 -11.13 -9.39 -14.79
C ASN A 62 -11.26 -10.48 -15.87
N LYS A 63 -10.18 -11.22 -16.12
CA LYS A 63 -10.20 -12.37 -17.04
C LYS A 63 -11.20 -13.42 -16.58
N PHE A 64 -11.17 -13.77 -15.29
CA PHE A 64 -12.11 -14.71 -14.68
C PHE A 64 -13.57 -14.26 -14.82
N VAL A 65 -13.87 -12.96 -14.67
CA VAL A 65 -15.21 -12.41 -14.87
C VAL A 65 -15.66 -12.64 -16.32
N ASN A 66 -14.81 -12.32 -17.29
CA ASN A 66 -15.13 -12.52 -18.71
C ASN A 66 -15.40 -14.01 -19.02
N GLU A 67 -14.53 -14.90 -18.54
CA GLU A 67 -14.72 -16.36 -18.71
C GLU A 67 -16.01 -16.86 -18.04
N SER A 68 -16.37 -16.32 -16.87
CA SER A 68 -17.59 -16.71 -16.14
C SER A 68 -18.87 -16.23 -16.82
N ILE A 69 -18.83 -15.04 -17.44
CA ILE A 69 -19.96 -14.50 -18.22
C ILE A 69 -20.15 -15.27 -19.53
N GLU A 70 -19.06 -15.61 -20.23
CA GLU A 70 -19.10 -16.30 -21.53
C GLU A 70 -19.52 -17.77 -21.40
N ASN A 71 -19.01 -18.47 -20.40
CA ASN A 71 -19.24 -19.92 -20.23
C ASN A 71 -20.36 -20.25 -19.22
N GLU A 72 -21.04 -19.24 -18.68
CA GLU A 72 -22.03 -19.36 -17.58
C GLU A 72 -21.51 -20.19 -16.37
N ASN A 73 -20.19 -20.22 -16.16
CA ASN A 73 -19.56 -20.99 -15.10
C ASN A 73 -19.25 -20.11 -13.89
N TYR A 74 -20.27 -19.89 -13.07
CA TYR A 74 -20.21 -19.05 -11.88
C TYR A 74 -19.44 -19.74 -10.75
N ARG A 75 -18.22 -19.27 -10.49
CA ARG A 75 -17.36 -19.71 -9.37
C ARG A 75 -17.09 -18.55 -8.41
N PRO A 76 -16.76 -18.82 -7.13
CA PRO A 76 -16.42 -17.76 -6.19
C PRO A 76 -15.06 -17.13 -6.51
N PHE A 77 -14.91 -15.84 -6.20
CA PHE A 77 -13.62 -15.14 -6.19
C PHE A 77 -12.82 -15.54 -4.95
N LEU A 78 -11.50 -15.70 -5.13
CA LEU A 78 -10.58 -15.74 -4.01
C LEU A 78 -10.24 -14.30 -3.60
N THR A 79 -10.64 -13.87 -2.40
CA THR A 79 -10.47 -12.47 -1.95
C THR A 79 -9.42 -12.29 -0.86
N ASP A 80 -8.85 -13.40 -0.39
CA ASP A 80 -7.92 -13.48 0.75
C ASP A 80 -6.65 -12.65 0.55
N MET A 81 -6.30 -12.41 -0.72
CA MET A 81 -5.14 -11.62 -1.09
C MET A 81 -5.21 -10.19 -0.55
N TRP A 82 -6.36 -9.52 -0.72
CA TRP A 82 -6.51 -8.15 -0.25
C TRP A 82 -6.58 -8.06 1.27
N ASP A 83 -7.22 -9.07 1.89
CA ASP A 83 -7.22 -9.19 3.35
C ASP A 83 -5.79 -9.35 3.88
N ALA A 84 -4.92 -10.10 3.19
CA ALA A 84 -3.51 -10.21 3.55
C ALA A 84 -2.75 -8.87 3.44
N VAL A 85 -3.05 -8.05 2.42
CA VAL A 85 -2.47 -6.69 2.29
C VAL A 85 -2.90 -5.79 3.45
N ILE A 86 -4.16 -5.88 3.87
CA ILE A 86 -4.68 -5.13 5.03
C ILE A 86 -3.99 -5.60 6.31
N ILE A 87 -3.95 -6.92 6.55
CA ILE A 87 -3.36 -7.55 7.75
C ILE A 87 -1.87 -7.25 7.88
N ALA A 88 -1.14 -7.21 6.76
CA ALA A 88 0.27 -6.83 6.74
C ALA A 88 0.52 -5.35 7.11
N GLY A 89 -0.53 -4.57 7.34
CA GLY A 89 -0.45 -3.13 7.65
C GLY A 89 -0.01 -2.28 6.47
N LYS A 90 0.14 -2.87 5.28
CA LYS A 90 0.72 -2.21 4.11
C LYS A 90 -0.24 -1.28 3.39
N HIS A 91 -1.52 -1.33 3.75
CA HIS A 91 -2.55 -0.40 3.25
C HIS A 91 -2.25 1.07 3.62
N SER A 92 -1.48 1.34 4.68
CA SER A 92 -1.10 2.71 5.07
C SER A 92 -0.17 3.40 4.06
N LEU A 93 0.45 2.63 3.16
CA LEU A 93 1.29 3.17 2.08
C LEU A 93 0.46 3.69 0.91
N LEU A 94 -0.81 3.27 0.81
CA LEU A 94 -1.70 3.68 -0.28
C LEU A 94 -2.35 5.01 0.05
N ASP A 95 -2.49 5.86 -0.96
CA ASP A 95 -3.37 7.03 -0.87
C ASP A 95 -4.79 6.58 -0.51
N PHE A 96 -5.43 7.33 0.38
CA PHE A 96 -6.75 6.97 0.91
C PHE A 96 -7.79 6.72 -0.19
N HIS A 97 -7.78 7.53 -1.25
CA HIS A 97 -8.71 7.37 -2.35
C HIS A 97 -8.46 6.08 -3.16
N LEU A 98 -7.19 5.74 -3.39
CA LEU A 98 -6.81 4.50 -4.06
C LEU A 98 -7.20 3.29 -3.21
N PHE A 99 -6.91 3.35 -1.90
CA PHE A 99 -7.33 2.34 -0.94
C PHE A 99 -8.85 2.11 -0.98
N GLN A 100 -9.67 3.16 -0.93
CA GLN A 100 -11.13 3.04 -0.96
C GLN A 100 -11.65 2.40 -2.24
N ILE A 101 -11.07 2.75 -3.39
CA ILE A 101 -11.45 2.20 -4.68
C ILE A 101 -11.16 0.70 -4.73
N ILE A 102 -9.95 0.29 -4.33
CA ILE A 102 -9.55 -1.11 -4.27
C ILE A 102 -10.43 -1.89 -3.28
N GLN A 103 -10.61 -1.36 -2.07
CA GLN A 103 -11.49 -1.94 -1.04
C GLN A 103 -12.89 -2.19 -1.59
N ARG A 104 -13.46 -1.22 -2.32
CA ARG A 104 -14.80 -1.35 -2.91
C ARG A 104 -14.86 -2.47 -3.95
N THR A 105 -13.80 -2.68 -4.73
CA THR A 105 -13.72 -3.80 -5.67
C THR A 105 -13.76 -5.15 -4.96
N TYR A 106 -12.95 -5.34 -3.92
CA TYR A 106 -12.96 -6.59 -3.15
C TYR A 106 -14.28 -6.80 -2.39
N SER A 107 -14.92 -5.73 -1.90
CA SER A 107 -16.27 -5.82 -1.32
C SER A 107 -17.31 -6.31 -2.32
N TRP A 108 -17.27 -5.85 -3.57
CA TRP A 108 -18.16 -6.35 -4.63
C TRP A 108 -17.94 -7.84 -4.92
N MET A 109 -16.68 -8.30 -4.93
CA MET A 109 -16.35 -9.72 -5.10
C MET A 109 -16.88 -10.57 -3.94
N LYS A 110 -16.70 -10.10 -2.70
CA LYS A 110 -17.24 -10.78 -1.50
C LYS A 110 -18.76 -10.84 -1.52
N TYR A 111 -19.42 -9.75 -1.92
CA TYR A 111 -20.87 -9.72 -2.07
C TYR A 111 -21.35 -10.73 -3.11
N TYR A 112 -20.72 -10.77 -4.28
CA TYR A 112 -21.01 -11.79 -5.30
C TYR A 112 -20.82 -13.22 -4.75
N ASN A 113 -19.77 -13.49 -3.97
CA ASN A 113 -19.56 -14.81 -3.39
C ASN A 113 -20.70 -15.22 -2.44
N SER A 114 -21.14 -14.29 -1.59
CA SER A 114 -22.29 -14.51 -0.69
C SER A 114 -23.56 -14.83 -1.47
N GLU A 115 -23.84 -14.07 -2.54
CA GLU A 115 -24.99 -14.30 -3.41
C GLU A 115 -24.88 -15.65 -4.13
N LEU A 116 -23.70 -16.01 -4.64
CA LEU A 116 -23.46 -17.31 -5.27
C LEU A 116 -23.73 -18.48 -4.32
N GLU A 117 -23.32 -18.38 -3.05
CA GLU A 117 -23.59 -19.38 -2.03
C GLU A 117 -25.09 -19.49 -1.70
N TRP A 118 -25.78 -18.36 -1.67
CA TRP A 118 -27.22 -18.32 -1.43
C TRP A 118 -27.99 -18.92 -2.62
N THR A 119 -27.59 -18.60 -3.85
CA THR A 119 -28.16 -19.15 -5.10
C THR A 119 -28.00 -20.67 -5.19
N LYS A 120 -26.86 -21.24 -4.75
CA LYS A 120 -26.67 -22.70 -4.69
C LYS A 120 -27.67 -23.42 -3.78
N LYS A 121 -28.26 -22.73 -2.81
CA LYS A 121 -29.18 -23.32 -1.81
C LYS A 121 -30.65 -23.20 -2.19
N ASN A 122 -31.04 -22.19 -2.96
CA ASN A 122 -32.44 -21.77 -3.08
C ASN A 122 -32.99 -21.66 -4.51
N GLU A 123 -32.33 -22.25 -5.52
CA GLU A 123 -32.76 -22.25 -6.94
C GLU A 123 -33.33 -20.88 -7.39
N LEU A 124 -32.49 -19.85 -7.46
CA LEU A 124 -32.89 -18.55 -8.05
C LEU A 124 -31.78 -17.86 -8.86
N ASP A 125 -32.15 -16.71 -9.42
CA ASP A 125 -31.89 -16.21 -10.78
C ASP A 125 -30.41 -16.02 -11.20
N LYS A 126 -29.94 -16.83 -12.16
CA LYS A 126 -28.65 -16.65 -12.88
C LYS A 126 -28.47 -15.21 -13.41
N LYS A 127 -29.58 -14.51 -13.69
CA LYS A 127 -29.57 -13.12 -14.14
C LYS A 127 -28.93 -12.19 -13.11
N ILE A 128 -29.22 -12.37 -11.82
CA ILE A 128 -28.67 -11.54 -10.74
C ILE A 128 -27.16 -11.74 -10.65
N LEU A 129 -26.69 -13.00 -10.69
CA LEU A 129 -25.25 -13.29 -10.67
C LEU A 129 -24.52 -12.66 -11.86
N LYS A 130 -25.14 -12.66 -13.04
CA LYS A 130 -24.60 -12.01 -14.23
C LYS A 130 -24.52 -10.49 -14.06
N GLU A 131 -25.56 -9.85 -13.52
CA GLU A 131 -25.57 -8.41 -13.22
C GLU A 131 -24.48 -8.04 -12.20
N LEU A 132 -24.31 -8.85 -11.15
CA LEU A 132 -23.24 -8.66 -10.16
C LEU A 132 -21.84 -8.81 -10.75
N LEU A 133 -21.62 -9.78 -11.64
CA LEU A 133 -20.35 -9.91 -12.35
C LEU A 133 -20.05 -8.69 -13.22
N VAL A 134 -21.06 -8.07 -13.84
CA VAL A 134 -20.90 -6.82 -14.59
C VAL A 134 -20.49 -5.66 -13.67
N GLU A 135 -21.08 -5.56 -12.48
CA GLU A 135 -20.69 -4.54 -11.50
C GLU A 135 -19.28 -4.78 -10.93
N VAL A 136 -18.91 -6.04 -10.67
CA VAL A 136 -17.55 -6.43 -10.29
C VAL A 136 -16.57 -6.02 -11.39
N LYS A 137 -16.87 -6.31 -12.66
CA LYS A 137 -16.04 -5.91 -13.81
C LYS A 137 -15.80 -4.41 -13.87
N LYS A 138 -16.87 -3.61 -13.81
CA LYS A 138 -16.77 -2.14 -13.80
C LYS A 138 -15.92 -1.66 -12.63
N SER A 139 -16.06 -2.27 -11.46
CA SER A 139 -15.26 -1.89 -10.29
C SER A 139 -13.78 -2.25 -10.49
N ILE A 140 -13.46 -3.40 -11.07
CA ILE A 140 -12.08 -3.80 -11.38
C ILE A 140 -11.45 -2.82 -12.37
N GLU A 141 -12.15 -2.51 -13.46
CA GLU A 141 -11.67 -1.57 -14.49
C GLU A 141 -11.38 -0.18 -13.88
N LYS A 142 -12.27 0.31 -13.00
CA LYS A 142 -12.06 1.56 -12.28
C LYS A 142 -10.80 1.51 -11.40
N SER A 143 -10.59 0.41 -10.67
CA SER A 143 -9.41 0.22 -9.82
C SER A 143 -8.12 0.16 -10.63
N LEU A 144 -8.11 -0.58 -11.74
CA LEU A 144 -6.96 -0.67 -12.65
C LEU A 144 -6.60 0.69 -13.25
N ASN A 145 -7.61 1.45 -13.71
CA ASN A 145 -7.38 2.81 -14.22
C ASN A 145 -6.77 3.72 -13.16
N LYS A 146 -7.26 3.64 -11.91
CA LYS A 146 -6.71 4.45 -10.81
C LYS A 146 -5.27 4.07 -10.46
N ILE A 147 -4.94 2.78 -10.47
CA ILE A 147 -3.56 2.31 -10.29
C ILE A 147 -2.66 2.84 -11.41
N HIS A 148 -3.14 2.82 -12.66
CA HIS A 148 -2.38 3.33 -13.81
C HIS A 148 -2.15 4.85 -13.74
N GLU A 149 -3.17 5.62 -13.37
CA GLU A 149 -3.04 7.06 -13.08
C GLU A 149 -1.98 7.30 -12.02
N TYR A 150 -2.05 6.57 -10.89
CA TYR A 150 -1.10 6.69 -9.79
C TYR A 150 0.35 6.43 -10.22
N ASN A 151 0.58 5.35 -10.96
CA ASN A 151 1.90 4.99 -11.50
C ASN A 151 2.42 6.02 -12.53
N SER A 152 1.52 6.73 -13.22
CA SER A 152 1.90 7.79 -14.17
C SER A 152 2.34 9.07 -13.46
N TYR A 153 1.68 9.44 -12.37
CA TYR A 153 2.09 10.58 -11.54
C TYR A 153 3.47 10.35 -10.89
N GLN A 154 3.73 9.14 -10.39
CA GLN A 154 5.01 8.78 -9.77
C GLN A 154 6.21 8.81 -10.74
N LYS A 155 6.00 8.65 -12.05
CA LYS A 155 7.08 8.73 -13.07
C LYS A 155 7.42 10.16 -13.50
N THR A 156 6.59 11.14 -13.14
CA THR A 156 6.72 12.53 -13.60
C THR A 156 7.51 13.40 -12.60
N TYR A 157 7.82 12.86 -11.42
CA TYR A 157 8.59 13.49 -10.33
C TYR A 157 9.75 12.59 -9.90
#